data_AF-A0A1H2N402-F1
#
_entry.id   AF-A0A1H2N402-F1
#
_cell.length_a   1.000
_cell.length_b   1.000
_cell.length_c   1.000
_cell.angle_alpha   90.00
_cell.angle_beta   90.00
_cell.angle_gamma   90.00
#
_symmetry.space_group_name_H-M   'P 1'
#
loop_
_entity.id
_entity.type
_entity.pdbx_description
1 polymer ?
#
loop_
_entity_poly.entity_id
_entity_poly.type
_entity_poly.pdbx_seq_one_letter_code
_entity_poly.pdbx_strand_id
1 'polypeptide(L)' 'MHLWISGFLDEDNEDDSLKYSLTVLPEFEQAVMDILGWQSLAAECDGELLLTTEQIRKISTAINEQLPTELDLFIGVRG' A
#
# COMPACT_ATOMS: atom_id res chain seq x y z
N MET A 1 -7.51 -4.81 -12.12
CA MET A 1 -7.42 -4.81 -10.64
C MET A 1 -6.02 -5.24 -10.26
N HIS A 2 -5.22 -4.29 -9.79
CA HIS A 2 -3.89 -4.53 -9.24
C HIS A 2 -3.75 -3.78 -7.93
N LEU A 3 -2.87 -4.26 -7.06
CA LEU A 3 -2.54 -3.54 -5.83
C LEU A 3 -1.65 -2.34 -6.13
N TRP A 4 -2.00 -1.21 -5.54
CA TRP A 4 -1.28 0.04 -5.69
C TRP A 4 -1.06 0.68 -4.32
N ILE A 5 0.18 1.02 -4.03
CA ILE A 5 0.59 1.70 -2.82
C ILE A 5 0.85 3.15 -3.18
N SER A 6 0.23 4.07 -2.45
CA SER A 6 0.41 5.51 -2.54
C SER A 6 1.04 6.02 -1.26
N GLY A 7 1.83 7.08 -1.34
CA GLY A 7 2.47 7.69 -0.18
C GLY A 7 2.35 9.19 -0.21
N PHE A 8 1.92 9.74 0.91
CA PHE A 8 1.67 11.17 1.11
C PHE A 8 2.48 11.67 2.30
N LEU A 9 2.67 12.99 2.37
CA LEU A 9 3.20 13.61 3.57
C LEU A 9 2.16 13.49 4.70
N ASP A 10 2.64 13.56 5.92
CA ASP A 10 1.82 13.57 7.14
C ASP A 10 0.83 14.74 7.15
N GLU A 11 -0.28 14.59 7.89
CA GLU A 11 -1.39 15.57 7.95
C GLU A 11 -0.97 16.99 8.38
N ASP A 12 0.22 17.19 8.95
CA ASP A 12 0.77 18.53 9.24
C ASP A 12 1.23 19.28 7.97
N ASN A 13 1.30 18.62 6.81
CA ASN A 13 1.57 19.23 5.52
C ASN A 13 0.27 19.43 4.71
N GLU A 14 0.00 20.67 4.26
CA GLU A 14 -1.11 21.02 3.34
C GLU A 14 -0.94 20.42 1.92
N ASP A 15 0.04 19.54 1.72
CA ASP A 15 0.41 19.00 0.42
C ASP A 15 -0.10 17.56 0.26
N ASP A 16 -1.33 17.45 -0.22
CA ASP A 16 -1.98 16.20 -0.61
C ASP A 16 -1.42 15.60 -1.92
N SER A 17 -0.29 16.10 -2.42
CA SER A 17 0.32 15.54 -3.63
C SER A 17 0.95 14.18 -3.33
N LEU A 18 0.67 13.22 -4.21
CA LEU A 18 1.32 11.92 -4.24
C LEU A 18 2.85 12.07 -4.29
N LYS A 19 3.54 11.64 -3.23
CA LYS A 19 5.01 11.67 -3.12
C LYS A 19 5.64 10.36 -3.52
N TYR A 20 4.94 9.26 -3.25
CA TYR A 20 5.40 7.92 -3.56
C TYR A 20 4.28 7.13 -4.20
N SER A 21 4.63 6.29 -5.16
CA SER A 21 3.66 5.36 -5.74
C SER A 21 4.35 4.11 -6.21
N LEU A 22 3.78 2.96 -5.85
CA LEU A 22 4.29 1.66 -6.24
C LEU A 22 3.13 0.76 -6.69
N THR A 23 3.24 0.24 -7.90
CA THR A 23 2.35 -0.83 -8.37
C THR A 23 2.95 -2.17 -7.93
N VAL A 24 2.21 -2.91 -7.11
CA VAL A 24 2.63 -4.24 -6.68
C VAL A 24 2.47 -5.19 -7.87
N LEU A 25 3.51 -5.99 -8.15
CA LEU A 25 3.44 -6.97 -9.23
C LEU A 25 2.50 -8.12 -8.85
N PRO A 26 1.79 -8.72 -9.82
CA PRO A 26 0.85 -9.82 -9.58
C PRO A 26 1.43 -11.01 -8.80
N GLU A 27 2.74 -11.26 -8.93
CA GLU A 27 3.43 -12.33 -8.20
C GLU A 27 3.49 -12.11 -6.69
N PHE A 28 3.43 -10.86 -6.23
CA PHE A 28 3.45 -10.50 -4.81
C PHE A 28 2.08 -10.14 -4.26
N GLU A 29 1.06 -9.95 -5.11
CA GLU A 29 -0.27 -9.52 -4.68
C GLU A 29 -0.85 -10.44 -3.61
N GLN A 30 -0.71 -11.75 -3.78
CA GLN A 30 -1.19 -12.73 -2.80
C GLN A 30 -0.51 -12.55 -1.44
N ALA A 31 0.82 -12.37 -1.42
CA ALA A 31 1.57 -12.19 -0.18
C ALA A 31 1.18 -10.89 0.54
N VAL A 32 0.95 -9.81 -0.21
CA VAL A 32 0.47 -8.54 0.35
C VAL A 32 -0.94 -8.67 0.91
N MET A 33 -1.85 -9.34 0.19
CA MET A 33 -3.20 -9.61 0.69
C MET A 33 -3.17 -10.44 1.98
N ASP A 34 -2.32 -11.46 2.08
CA ASP A 34 -2.17 -12.27 3.30
C ASP A 34 -1.67 -11.44 4.49
N ILE A 35 -0.79 -10.47 4.28
CA ILE A 35 -0.32 -9.54 5.32
C ILE A 35 -1.43 -8.62 5.81
N LEU A 36 -2.29 -8.18 4.90
CA LEU A 36 -3.41 -7.27 5.18
C LEU A 36 -4.65 -8.02 5.71
N GLY A 37 -4.67 -9.36 5.60
CA GLY A 37 -5.85 -10.17 5.92
C GLY A 37 -6.98 -10.01 4.91
N TRP A 38 -6.66 -9.60 3.68
CA TRP A 38 -7.64 -9.36 2.63
C TRP A 38 -8.09 -10.67 2.01
N GLN A 39 -9.41 -10.86 1.89
CA GLN A 39 -9.96 -12.07 1.28
C GLN A 39 -9.95 -12.00 -0.26
N SER A 40 -10.11 -10.80 -0.84
CA SER A 40 -10.14 -10.59 -2.30
C SER A 40 -10.00 -9.11 -2.66
N LEU A 41 -9.30 -8.82 -3.76
CA LEU A 41 -9.16 -7.46 -4.31
C LEU A 41 -10.52 -6.78 -4.57
N ALA A 42 -11.53 -7.54 -4.99
CA ALA A 42 -12.86 -7.00 -5.27
C ALA A 42 -13.61 -6.55 -4.00
N ALA A 43 -13.31 -7.14 -2.84
CA ALA A 43 -13.92 -6.75 -1.57
C ALA A 43 -13.33 -5.44 -1.03
N GLU A 44 -12.05 -5.21 -1.34
CA GLU A 44 -11.26 -4.08 -0.84
C GLU A 44 -11.03 -3.00 -1.92
N CYS A 45 -11.86 -3.00 -2.97
CA CYS A 45 -11.78 -2.02 -4.07
C CYS A 45 -12.43 -0.67 -3.72
N ASP A 46 -13.14 -0.59 -2.59
CA ASP A 46 -13.89 0.59 -2.15
C ASP A 46 -13.04 1.48 -1.22
N GLY A 47 -11.88 1.90 -1.72
CA GLY A 47 -11.02 2.88 -1.04
C GLY A 47 -9.54 2.49 -0.96
N GLU A 48 -8.82 3.24 -0.13
CA GLU A 48 -7.43 2.97 0.22
C GLU A 48 -7.32 2.76 1.74
N LEU A 49 -6.51 1.79 2.15
CA LEU A 49 -6.25 1.45 3.54
C LEU A 49 -4.91 2.06 3.95
N LEU A 50 -4.91 2.85 5.04
CA LEU A 50 -3.68 3.34 5.65
C LEU A 50 -2.87 2.17 6.24
N LEU A 51 -1.61 2.06 5.83
CA LEU A 51 -0.67 1.05 6.28
C LEU A 51 0.01 1.47 7.57
N THR A 52 -0.02 0.59 8.57
CA THR A 52 0.80 0.74 9.78
C THR A 52 2.28 0.45 9.49
N THR A 53 3.19 1.00 10.29
CA THR A 53 4.64 0.75 10.15
C THR A 53 5.00 -0.75 10.13
N GLU A 54 4.27 -1.58 10.87
CA GLU A 54 4.45 -3.03 10.86
C GLU A 54 4.04 -3.66 9.52
N GLN A 55 2.92 -3.24 8.95
CA GLN A 55 2.47 -3.68 7.62
C GLN A 55 3.45 -3.22 6.54
N ILE A 56 3.91 -1.96 6.59
CA ILE A 56 4.91 -1.42 5.66
C ILE A 56 6.16 -2.31 5.64
N ARG A 57 6.69 -2.68 6.81
CA ARG A 57 7.87 -3.56 6.90
C ARG A 57 7.63 -4.96 6.33
N LYS A 58 6.46 -5.56 6.64
CA LYS A 58 6.09 -6.88 6.14
C LYS A 58 5.91 -6.87 4.62
N ILE A 59 5.20 -5.87 4.10
CA ILE A 59 4.97 -5.69 2.67
C ILE A 59 6.30 -5.47 1.98
N SER A 60 7.12 -4.52 2.44
CA SER A 60 8.46 -4.25 1.93
C SER A 60 9.31 -5.53 1.79
N THR A 61 9.24 -6.42 2.78
CA THR A 61 9.91 -7.73 2.72
C THR A 61 9.27 -8.67 1.70
N ALA A 62 7.94 -8.71 1.63
CA ALA A 62 7.19 -9.59 0.72
C ALA A 62 7.35 -9.21 -0.75
N ILE A 63 7.38 -7.91 -1.07
CA ILE A 63 7.58 -7.38 -2.43
C ILE A 63 9.05 -7.15 -2.75
N ASN A 64 9.95 -7.42 -1.80
CA ASN A 64 11.40 -7.22 -1.91
C ASN A 64 11.80 -5.79 -2.36
N GLU A 65 11.04 -4.79 -1.90
CA GLU A 65 11.19 -3.36 -2.23
C GLU A 65 11.24 -2.55 -0.94
N GLN A 66 12.01 -1.46 -0.91
CA GLN A 66 12.06 -0.60 0.28
C GLN A 66 10.94 0.43 0.23
N LEU A 67 9.97 0.27 1.13
CA LEU A 67 8.88 1.23 1.29
C LEU A 67 9.29 2.36 2.24
N PRO A 68 8.99 3.62 1.92
CA PRO A 68 9.33 4.75 2.78
C PRO A 68 8.48 4.70 4.06
N THR A 69 9.13 4.71 5.22
CA THR A 69 8.46 4.71 6.54
C THR A 69 8.22 6.11 7.10
N GLU A 70 8.72 7.13 6.39
CA GLU A 70 8.60 8.55 6.70
C GLU A 70 7.38 9.21 6.05
N LEU A 71 6.65 8.46 5.22
CA LEU A 71 5.41 8.88 4.58
C LEU A 71 4.25 8.05 5.11
N ASP A 72 3.06 8.65 5.12
CA ASP A 72 1.83 7.89 5.31
C ASP A 72 1.52 7.13 4.03
N LEU A 73 1.70 5.81 4.11
CA LEU A 73 1.48 4.91 3.00
C LEU A 73 0.08 4.33 3.04
N PHE A 74 -0.62 4.40 1.92
CA PHE A 74 -1.92 3.80 1.73
C PHE A 74 -1.83 2.71 0.67
N ILE A 75 -2.68 1.70 0.77
CA ILE A 75 -2.80 0.65 -0.24
C ILE A 75 -4.25 0.54 -0.71
N GLY A 76 -4.45 0.48 -2.02
CA GLY A 76 -5.76 0.26 -2.62
C GLY A 76 -5.68 -0.67 -3.81
N VAL A 77 -6.86 -0.98 -4.34
CA VAL A 77 -7.01 -1.77 -5.58
C VAL A 77 -7.36 -0.82 -6.72
N ARG A 78 -6.56 -0.84 -7.79
CA ARG A 78 -6.85 -0.06 -9.01
C ARG A 78 -7.25 -0.95 -10.17
N GLY A 79 -8.40 -0.62 -10.77
CA GLY A 79 -9.07 -1.36 -11.84
C GLY A 79 -8.46 -1.15 -13.20
#